data_AF-A0A9E1IKJ6-F1
#
_entry.id   AF-A0A9E1IKJ6-F1
#
_cell.length_a   1.000
_cell.length_b   1.000
_cell.length_c   1.000
_cell.angle_alpha   90.00
_cell.angle_beta   90.00
_cell.angle_gamma   90.00
#
_symmetry.space_group_name_H-M   'P 1'
#
loop_
_entity.id
_entity.type
_entity.pdbx_description
1 polymer ?
#
loop_
_entity_poly.entity_id
_entity_poly.type
_entity_poly.pdbx_seq_one_letter_code
_entity_poly.pdbx_strand_id
1 'polypeptide(L)'
;DDDDDNCPLTFNDQLDSDNDDLGDVCDDDDDNDTVLDVNDNCPLTANFAQDDQDQDLLGDECDEDDDADGVLDATDNCPLAANSDQLDTDEDAAGDECDADDDDDGLDDFEDNCPLVNNDDQLDLDNDAIGDVCDDDMDDDTVENDEDNCPMVDNASQEDSDSDGFGDACDVDFGGDTDGADDTDCPKTGSCGCSLAASTPLSSLPFAVFGALVLFRRRRAAPSV
;
A
#
# COMPACT_ATOMS: atom_id res chain seq x y z
N ASP A 1 16.13 61.53 6.12
CA ASP A 1 14.80 61.01 6.44
C ASP A 1 15.01 59.60 6.90
N ASP A 2 14.93 59.42 8.23
CA ASP A 2 14.76 58.13 8.90
C ASP A 2 13.26 57.80 8.96
N ASP A 3 12.50 58.19 7.92
CA ASP A 3 11.04 58.02 7.88
C ASP A 3 10.63 56.65 7.28
N ASP A 4 11.61 55.89 6.76
CA ASP A 4 11.46 54.55 6.20
C ASP A 4 12.21 53.49 7.05
N ASP A 5 12.51 53.79 8.34
CA ASP A 5 13.19 52.87 9.27
C ASP A 5 12.16 52.10 10.11
N ASN A 6 12.03 50.78 9.89
CA ASN A 6 11.13 49.90 10.64
C ASN A 6 11.67 49.48 12.04
N CYS A 7 12.90 49.87 12.41
CA CYS A 7 13.44 49.76 13.77
C CYS A 7 14.18 51.03 14.24
N PRO A 8 13.49 52.18 14.48
CA PRO A 8 14.12 53.50 14.68
C PRO A 8 15.13 53.64 15.83
N LEU A 9 15.18 52.68 16.77
CA LEU A 9 16.07 52.69 17.93
C LEU A 9 17.26 51.73 17.80
N THR A 10 17.28 50.91 16.75
CA THR A 10 18.27 49.85 16.54
C THR A 10 18.75 49.87 15.10
N PHE A 11 20.05 49.71 14.88
CA PHE A 11 20.56 49.57 13.52
C PHE A 11 20.14 48.21 12.94
N ASN A 12 19.48 48.22 11.80
CA ASN A 12 19.01 47.03 11.10
C ASN A 12 19.16 47.19 9.57
N ASP A 13 18.88 46.10 8.84
CA ASP A 13 18.91 46.01 7.37
C ASP A 13 17.55 46.20 6.70
N GLN A 14 16.51 46.54 7.48
CA GLN A 14 15.13 46.72 7.05
C GLN A 14 14.46 45.44 6.55
N LEU A 15 14.92 44.27 7.01
CA LEU A 15 14.12 43.05 6.90
C LEU A 15 12.86 43.18 7.77
N ASP A 16 11.79 42.58 7.28
CA ASP A 16 10.40 42.65 7.77
C ASP A 16 9.69 41.43 7.18
N SER A 17 9.82 40.30 7.86
CA SER A 17 9.46 38.97 7.34
C SER A 17 7.93 38.81 7.21
N ASP A 18 7.17 39.35 8.15
CA ASP A 18 5.70 39.32 8.13
C ASP A 18 5.03 40.56 7.49
N ASN A 19 5.77 41.64 7.23
CA ASN A 19 5.30 42.90 6.67
C ASN A 19 4.31 43.66 7.58
N ASP A 20 4.53 43.65 8.91
CA ASP A 20 3.69 44.35 9.88
C ASP A 20 4.12 45.82 10.18
N ASP A 21 5.15 46.30 9.47
CA ASP A 21 5.85 47.58 9.62
C ASP A 21 6.81 47.64 10.84
N LEU A 22 7.02 46.54 11.56
CA LEU A 22 8.10 46.34 12.53
C LEU A 22 9.17 45.44 11.90
N GLY A 23 10.45 45.81 12.02
CA GLY A 23 11.51 45.00 11.40
C GLY A 23 11.96 43.85 12.30
N ASP A 24 12.43 42.76 11.72
CA ASP A 24 12.85 41.52 12.41
C ASP A 24 13.80 41.75 13.60
N VAL A 25 14.62 42.80 13.53
CA VAL A 25 15.58 43.12 14.61
C VAL A 25 14.90 43.66 15.88
N CYS A 26 13.65 44.11 15.77
CA CYS A 26 12.90 44.73 16.85
C CYS A 26 11.44 44.26 16.96
N ASP A 27 11.03 43.26 16.18
CA ASP A 27 9.87 42.43 16.46
C ASP A 27 10.21 41.40 17.55
N ASP A 28 9.18 40.88 18.22
CA ASP A 28 9.28 39.74 19.14
C ASP A 28 8.68 38.45 18.52
N ASP A 29 8.10 38.54 17.32
CA ASP A 29 7.39 37.51 16.55
C ASP A 29 7.51 37.83 15.04
N ASP A 30 8.67 37.52 14.46
CA ASP A 30 9.12 37.98 13.13
C ASP A 30 8.25 37.44 11.95
N ASP A 31 7.48 36.38 12.16
CA ASP A 31 6.58 35.79 11.15
C ASP A 31 5.08 35.85 11.52
N ASN A 32 4.77 36.43 12.69
CA ASN A 32 3.43 36.67 13.21
C ASN A 32 2.56 35.39 13.35
N ASP A 33 3.19 34.24 13.61
CA ASP A 33 2.52 32.95 13.76
C ASP A 33 1.97 32.69 15.17
N THR A 34 2.21 33.62 16.10
CA THR A 34 1.86 33.63 17.53
C THR A 34 2.82 32.89 18.47
N VAL A 35 3.89 32.30 17.95
CA VAL A 35 5.04 31.79 18.67
C VAL A 35 6.12 32.88 18.66
N LEU A 36 6.60 33.27 19.84
CA LEU A 36 7.65 34.29 19.92
C LEU A 36 8.98 33.69 19.46
N ASP A 37 9.83 34.45 18.75
CA ASP A 37 11.11 33.98 18.16
C ASP A 37 11.99 33.19 19.14
N VAL A 38 11.94 33.55 20.42
CA VAL A 38 12.73 32.90 21.49
C VAL A 38 12.32 31.46 21.79
N ASN A 39 11.13 31.04 21.35
CA ASN A 39 10.61 29.69 21.46
C ASN A 39 10.20 29.12 20.10
N ASP A 40 10.56 29.79 19.01
CA ASP A 40 10.20 29.42 17.65
C ASP A 40 11.35 28.64 16.99
N ASN A 41 11.06 27.45 16.47
CA ASN A 41 12.00 26.64 15.71
C ASN A 41 12.10 27.05 14.22
N CYS A 42 11.21 27.92 13.74
CA CYS A 42 11.28 28.58 12.45
C CYS A 42 10.97 30.08 12.54
N PRO A 43 11.79 30.91 13.21
CA PRO A 43 11.45 32.30 13.53
C PRO A 43 11.07 33.22 12.36
N LEU A 44 11.35 32.84 11.10
CA LEU A 44 11.05 33.66 9.93
C LEU A 44 10.01 33.00 9.01
N THR A 45 9.44 31.86 9.42
CA THR A 45 8.54 31.06 8.61
C THR A 45 7.42 30.50 9.48
N ALA A 46 6.25 31.13 9.38
CA ALA A 46 5.13 30.85 10.26
C ALA A 46 4.75 29.37 10.35
N ASN A 47 4.92 28.78 11.53
CA ASN A 47 4.72 27.36 11.80
C ASN A 47 4.19 27.11 13.24
N PHE A 48 3.00 27.64 13.54
CA PHE A 48 2.36 27.60 14.86
C PHE A 48 2.38 26.23 15.59
N ALA A 49 2.41 25.12 14.83
CA ALA A 49 2.46 23.77 15.38
C ALA A 49 3.81 23.42 16.02
N GLN A 50 4.90 24.04 15.56
CA GLN A 50 6.28 23.81 16.01
C GLN A 50 6.65 22.33 15.92
N ASP A 51 6.22 21.69 14.83
CA ASP A 51 6.64 20.33 14.49
C ASP A 51 8.16 20.37 14.17
N ASP A 52 8.84 19.30 14.57
CA ASP A 52 10.31 19.12 14.58
C ASP A 52 10.54 17.60 14.62
N GLN A 53 10.44 16.98 13.45
CA GLN A 53 10.33 15.54 13.29
C GLN A 53 11.64 14.82 13.68
N ASP A 54 12.81 15.37 13.35
CA ASP A 54 14.12 14.80 13.69
C ASP A 54 14.71 15.30 15.04
N GLN A 55 14.12 16.34 15.63
CA GLN A 55 14.53 16.97 16.90
C GLN A 55 15.89 17.68 16.85
N ASP A 56 16.25 18.29 15.72
CA ASP A 56 17.48 19.06 15.57
C ASP A 56 17.38 20.55 15.98
N LEU A 57 16.16 20.99 16.32
CA LEU A 57 15.75 22.37 16.67
C LEU A 57 15.45 23.30 15.49
N LEU A 58 15.52 22.81 14.25
CA LEU A 58 14.93 23.42 13.06
C LEU A 58 13.54 22.81 12.89
N GLY A 59 12.51 23.63 12.69
CA GLY A 59 11.16 23.10 12.49
C GLY A 59 10.93 22.61 11.07
N ASP A 60 9.99 21.68 10.90
CA ASP A 60 9.68 21.05 9.59
C ASP A 60 9.36 22.08 8.49
N GLU A 61 8.78 23.25 8.84
CA GLU A 61 8.45 24.28 7.84
C GLU A 61 9.68 25.03 7.30
N CYS A 62 10.83 24.93 7.97
CA CYS A 62 12.08 25.59 7.60
C CYS A 62 13.31 24.66 7.54
N ASP A 63 13.11 23.36 7.73
CA ASP A 63 14.07 22.32 7.38
C ASP A 63 13.98 21.99 5.87
N GLU A 64 15.02 21.37 5.32
CA GLU A 64 15.03 20.84 3.96
C GLU A 64 15.07 19.28 3.94
N ASP A 65 15.14 18.65 5.12
CA ASP A 65 15.28 17.21 5.38
C ASP A 65 14.67 16.89 6.76
N ASP A 66 13.33 16.88 6.84
CA ASP A 66 12.57 16.86 8.10
C ASP A 66 12.83 15.61 8.96
N ASP A 67 13.28 14.49 8.38
CA ASP A 67 13.56 13.25 9.10
C ASP A 67 15.07 12.89 9.21
N ALA A 68 15.93 13.73 8.63
CA ALA A 68 17.38 13.63 8.64
C ALA A 68 17.94 12.28 8.15
N ASP A 69 17.28 11.65 7.18
CA ASP A 69 17.77 10.41 6.57
C ASP A 69 18.84 10.65 5.49
N GLY A 70 19.00 11.92 5.06
CA GLY A 70 19.95 12.37 4.06
C GLY A 70 19.39 12.52 2.64
N VAL A 71 18.07 12.35 2.46
CA VAL A 71 17.28 12.70 1.28
C VAL A 71 16.51 13.98 1.60
N LEU A 72 16.48 14.94 0.66
CA LEU A 72 15.76 16.20 0.90
C LEU A 72 14.26 15.98 0.66
N ASP A 73 13.38 16.63 1.44
CA ASP A 73 11.91 16.46 1.37
C ASP A 73 11.35 16.61 -0.05
N ALA A 74 11.95 17.50 -0.84
CA ALA A 74 11.55 17.75 -2.22
C ALA A 74 11.73 16.56 -3.17
N THR A 75 12.50 15.56 -2.74
CA THR A 75 12.82 14.33 -3.47
C THR A 75 12.56 13.05 -2.68
N ASP A 76 12.13 13.19 -1.43
CA ASP A 76 11.86 12.10 -0.52
C ASP A 76 10.48 11.49 -0.79
N ASN A 77 10.39 10.17 -0.93
CA ASN A 77 9.10 9.48 -1.01
C ASN A 77 8.44 9.25 0.37
N CYS A 78 9.17 9.48 1.47
CA CYS A 78 8.68 9.52 2.83
C CYS A 78 9.26 10.69 3.64
N PRO A 79 8.90 11.95 3.34
CA PRO A 79 9.55 13.14 3.92
C PRO A 79 9.57 13.25 5.46
N LEU A 80 8.76 12.46 6.17
CA LEU A 80 8.66 12.50 7.64
C LEU A 80 9.08 11.17 8.28
N ALA A 81 9.58 10.21 7.50
CA ALA A 81 9.87 8.86 7.96
C ALA A 81 11.13 8.32 7.27
N ALA A 82 12.23 8.38 8.03
CA ALA A 82 13.56 8.11 7.51
C ALA A 82 13.70 6.77 6.78
N ASN A 83 13.94 6.84 5.47
CA ASN A 83 14.04 5.72 4.54
C ASN A 83 15.10 5.99 3.44
N SER A 84 16.35 6.16 3.85
CA SER A 84 17.46 6.56 2.96
C SER A 84 17.73 5.67 1.72
N ASP A 85 17.11 4.49 1.63
CA ASP A 85 17.14 3.62 0.45
C ASP A 85 16.04 3.93 -0.58
N GLN A 86 15.00 4.68 -0.18
CA GLN A 86 13.90 5.19 -0.99
C GLN A 86 13.21 4.04 -1.74
N LEU A 87 13.00 2.92 -1.05
CA LEU A 87 12.23 1.81 -1.58
C LEU A 87 10.76 2.24 -1.77
N ASP A 88 10.18 1.78 -2.87
CA ASP A 88 8.84 2.08 -3.37
C ASP A 88 8.47 0.88 -4.25
N THR A 89 7.82 -0.11 -3.64
CA THR A 89 7.61 -1.44 -4.21
C THR A 89 6.54 -1.44 -5.32
N ASP A 90 5.49 -0.65 -5.18
CA ASP A 90 4.39 -0.53 -6.14
C ASP A 90 4.55 0.62 -7.17
N GLU A 91 5.55 1.48 -6.99
CA GLU A 91 5.83 2.67 -7.80
C GLU A 91 4.71 3.74 -7.74
N ASP A 92 4.00 3.88 -6.61
CA ASP A 92 2.93 4.88 -6.41
C ASP A 92 3.44 6.26 -5.95
N ALA A 93 4.72 6.33 -5.57
CA ALA A 93 5.50 7.46 -5.06
C ALA A 93 5.41 7.75 -3.55
N ALA A 94 4.61 7.01 -2.77
CA ALA A 94 4.90 6.79 -1.36
C ALA A 94 6.01 5.72 -1.26
N GLY A 95 6.87 5.81 -0.25
CA GLY A 95 7.87 4.78 -0.01
C GLY A 95 7.39 3.74 0.99
N ASP A 96 7.96 2.54 0.95
CA ASP A 96 7.58 1.41 1.80
C ASP A 96 7.61 1.72 3.32
N GLU A 97 8.34 2.74 3.76
CA GLU A 97 8.38 3.14 5.19
C GLU A 97 7.15 3.96 5.62
N CYS A 98 6.45 4.60 4.68
CA CYS A 98 5.34 5.51 4.95
C CYS A 98 4.07 5.23 4.14
N ASP A 99 4.12 4.28 3.21
CA ASP A 99 2.94 3.66 2.64
C ASP A 99 2.26 2.75 3.67
N ALA A 100 1.00 2.44 3.45
CA ALA A 100 0.25 1.49 4.24
C ALA A 100 -0.03 0.18 3.48
N ASP A 101 0.20 0.13 2.17
CA ASP A 101 -0.08 -1.00 1.26
C ASP A 101 1.01 -1.02 0.17
N ASP A 102 2.18 -1.58 0.50
CA ASP A 102 3.43 -1.47 -0.29
C ASP A 102 3.36 -2.17 -1.67
N ASP A 103 2.33 -2.98 -1.94
CA ASP A 103 2.16 -3.71 -3.20
C ASP A 103 0.83 -3.46 -3.94
N ASP A 104 0.02 -2.54 -3.40
CA ASP A 104 -1.22 -2.01 -3.96
C ASP A 104 -2.27 -3.11 -4.27
N ASP A 105 -2.28 -4.19 -3.49
CA ASP A 105 -3.24 -5.30 -3.59
C ASP A 105 -4.60 -5.04 -2.90
N GLY A 106 -4.64 -3.96 -2.11
CA GLY A 106 -5.83 -3.49 -1.42
C GLY A 106 -5.97 -4.00 0.02
N LEU A 107 -4.91 -4.56 0.59
CA LEU A 107 -4.78 -4.90 2.00
C LEU A 107 -3.59 -4.15 2.61
N ASP A 108 -3.85 -3.44 3.71
CA ASP A 108 -2.76 -2.77 4.42
C ASP A 108 -1.68 -3.79 4.89
N ASP A 109 -0.39 -3.43 4.89
CA ASP A 109 0.76 -4.35 5.12
C ASP A 109 0.65 -5.19 6.41
N PHE A 110 -0.04 -4.66 7.42
CA PHE A 110 -0.22 -5.35 8.70
C PHE A 110 -1.32 -6.43 8.68
N GLU A 111 -2.17 -6.43 7.64
CA GLU A 111 -3.20 -7.44 7.38
C GLU A 111 -2.82 -8.39 6.23
N ASP A 112 -1.80 -8.05 5.44
CA ASP A 112 -1.29 -8.83 4.31
C ASP A 112 -0.27 -9.90 4.72
N ASN A 113 -0.42 -11.12 4.21
CA ASN A 113 0.53 -12.22 4.40
C ASN A 113 1.71 -12.22 3.40
N CYS A 114 1.70 -11.34 2.39
CA CYS A 114 2.81 -11.06 1.49
C CYS A 114 2.95 -9.55 1.17
N PRO A 115 3.33 -8.70 2.15
CA PRO A 115 3.25 -7.22 2.03
C PRO A 115 3.95 -6.56 0.83
N LEU A 116 4.81 -7.28 0.11
CA LEU A 116 5.59 -6.74 -1.02
C LEU A 116 5.28 -7.47 -2.34
N VAL A 117 4.28 -8.37 -2.36
CA VAL A 117 3.96 -9.24 -3.49
C VAL A 117 2.45 -9.44 -3.59
N ASN A 118 1.83 -8.65 -4.46
CA ASN A 118 0.39 -8.63 -4.67
C ASN A 118 -0.26 -10.02 -4.68
N ASN A 119 -1.19 -10.23 -3.74
CA ASN A 119 -1.95 -11.46 -3.59
C ASN A 119 -3.31 -11.23 -2.93
N ASP A 120 -4.21 -10.54 -3.65
CA ASP A 120 -5.59 -10.23 -3.23
C ASP A 120 -6.39 -11.44 -2.66
N ASP A 121 -6.00 -12.68 -2.98
CA ASP A 121 -6.64 -13.90 -2.52
C ASP A 121 -6.11 -14.46 -1.18
N GLN A 122 -4.97 -13.95 -0.71
CA GLN A 122 -4.36 -14.24 0.60
C GLN A 122 -4.27 -15.74 0.87
N LEU A 123 -3.95 -16.52 -0.16
CA LEU A 123 -3.73 -17.96 -0.01
C LEU A 123 -2.52 -18.21 0.88
N ASP A 124 -2.69 -19.15 1.80
CA ASP A 124 -1.74 -19.58 2.83
C ASP A 124 -2.08 -21.05 3.14
N LEU A 125 -1.42 -21.96 2.42
CA LEU A 125 -1.76 -23.37 2.37
C LEU A 125 -1.45 -24.09 3.68
N ASP A 126 -0.33 -23.79 4.31
CA ASP A 126 0.15 -24.41 5.54
C ASP A 126 -0.34 -23.70 6.83
N ASN A 127 -0.84 -22.45 6.70
CA ASN A 127 -1.33 -21.57 7.76
C ASN A 127 -0.23 -21.05 8.69
N ASP A 128 0.97 -20.76 8.17
CA ASP A 128 2.07 -20.17 8.93
C ASP A 128 2.07 -18.62 8.94
N ALA A 129 1.13 -18.01 8.20
CA ALA A 129 0.94 -16.59 7.98
C ALA A 129 1.89 -15.92 6.97
N ILE A 130 2.61 -16.70 6.18
CA ILE A 130 3.27 -16.29 4.94
C ILE A 130 2.37 -16.73 3.78
N GLY A 131 2.10 -15.85 2.81
CA GLY A 131 1.26 -16.22 1.69
C GLY A 131 1.97 -17.11 0.67
N ASP A 132 1.21 -17.97 -0.01
CA ASP A 132 1.73 -18.94 -0.99
C ASP A 132 2.65 -18.30 -2.06
N VAL A 133 2.43 -17.01 -2.40
CA VAL A 133 3.21 -16.32 -3.45
C VAL A 133 4.58 -15.82 -2.98
N CYS A 134 4.77 -15.64 -1.67
CA CYS A 134 6.00 -15.14 -1.07
C CYS A 134 6.63 -16.15 -0.08
N ASP A 135 6.06 -17.35 0.00
CA ASP A 135 6.59 -18.48 0.75
C ASP A 135 7.54 -19.33 -0.13
N ASP A 136 8.66 -19.75 0.45
CA ASP A 136 9.64 -20.64 -0.18
C ASP A 136 9.27 -22.13 0.00
N ASP A 137 8.35 -22.49 0.91
CA ASP A 137 7.91 -23.86 1.25
C ASP A 137 6.40 -23.90 1.57
N MET A 138 5.54 -23.80 0.54
CA MET A 138 4.09 -23.51 0.70
C MET A 138 3.32 -24.57 1.49
N ASP A 139 3.86 -25.78 1.65
CA ASP A 139 3.18 -26.89 2.34
C ASP A 139 3.89 -27.38 3.62
N ASP A 140 4.92 -26.67 4.08
CA ASP A 140 5.75 -26.93 5.28
C ASP A 140 6.24 -28.39 5.36
N ASP A 141 6.63 -28.95 4.21
CA ASP A 141 7.14 -30.31 4.12
C ASP A 141 8.67 -30.41 4.26
N THR A 142 9.34 -29.25 4.36
CA THR A 142 10.79 -29.05 4.46
C THR A 142 11.57 -29.13 3.16
N VAL A 143 10.89 -29.21 2.01
CA VAL A 143 11.47 -29.14 0.67
C VAL A 143 11.04 -27.85 -0.01
N GLU A 144 12.00 -26.99 -0.34
CA GLU A 144 11.71 -25.71 -1.01
C GLU A 144 10.93 -25.94 -2.33
N ASN A 145 10.00 -25.05 -2.65
CA ASN A 145 9.08 -25.13 -3.79
C ASN A 145 9.76 -25.42 -5.13
N ASP A 146 11.01 -24.98 -5.33
CA ASP A 146 11.76 -25.16 -6.57
C ASP A 146 12.49 -26.53 -6.65
N GLU A 147 12.63 -27.22 -5.53
CA GLU A 147 13.17 -28.57 -5.40
C GLU A 147 12.07 -29.63 -5.14
N ASP A 148 10.84 -29.21 -4.85
CA ASP A 148 9.70 -30.07 -4.54
C ASP A 148 8.96 -30.58 -5.81
N ASN A 149 8.76 -31.90 -5.89
CA ASN A 149 7.98 -32.54 -6.94
C ASN A 149 6.45 -32.54 -6.68
N CYS A 150 6.00 -32.04 -5.53
CA CYS A 150 4.61 -31.77 -5.16
C CYS A 150 4.44 -30.50 -4.30
N PRO A 151 4.77 -29.29 -4.78
CA PRO A 151 4.81 -28.05 -3.97
C PRO A 151 3.56 -27.64 -3.19
N MET A 152 2.41 -28.29 -3.44
CA MET A 152 1.13 -27.98 -2.79
C MET A 152 0.63 -29.13 -1.91
N VAL A 153 1.43 -30.18 -1.70
CA VAL A 153 1.05 -31.42 -1.01
C VAL A 153 2.25 -32.02 -0.29
N ASP A 154 2.30 -31.82 1.04
CA ASP A 154 3.34 -32.37 1.93
C ASP A 154 3.71 -33.81 1.56
N ASN A 155 4.95 -33.96 1.10
CA ASN A 155 5.51 -35.22 0.68
C ASN A 155 7.02 -35.31 0.90
N ALA A 156 7.55 -34.79 2.01
CA ALA A 156 8.96 -34.63 2.41
C ALA A 156 9.97 -35.73 1.98
N SER A 157 9.48 -36.95 1.76
CA SER A 157 10.22 -38.06 1.16
C SER A 157 10.53 -37.95 -0.34
N GLN A 158 9.86 -37.07 -1.08
CA GLN A 158 10.01 -36.82 -2.52
C GLN A 158 9.98 -38.14 -3.33
N GLU A 159 9.06 -39.04 -2.98
CA GLU A 159 8.88 -40.30 -3.71
C GLU A 159 8.31 -40.00 -5.11
N ASP A 160 9.01 -40.46 -6.15
CA ASP A 160 8.62 -40.37 -7.57
C ASP A 160 8.95 -41.73 -8.22
N SER A 161 7.94 -42.60 -8.26
CA SER A 161 8.11 -44.02 -8.57
C SER A 161 8.36 -44.30 -10.06
N ASP A 162 7.87 -43.45 -10.97
CA ASP A 162 8.02 -43.62 -12.41
C ASP A 162 8.96 -42.60 -13.07
N SER A 163 9.50 -41.66 -12.29
CA SER A 163 10.55 -40.70 -12.64
C SER A 163 10.14 -39.72 -13.73
N ASP A 164 8.88 -39.26 -13.70
CA ASP A 164 8.34 -38.28 -14.64
C ASP A 164 8.49 -36.82 -14.15
N GLY A 165 8.84 -36.63 -12.88
CA GLY A 165 9.05 -35.35 -12.22
C GLY A 165 7.87 -34.85 -11.38
N PHE A 166 6.75 -35.58 -11.31
CA PHE A 166 5.68 -35.36 -10.34
C PHE A 166 5.82 -36.38 -9.20
N GLY A 167 5.64 -35.94 -7.95
CA GLY A 167 5.72 -36.84 -6.82
C GLY A 167 4.48 -37.73 -6.70
N ASP A 168 4.67 -38.94 -6.16
CA ASP A 168 3.63 -39.94 -5.94
C ASP A 168 2.42 -39.40 -5.12
N ALA A 169 2.63 -38.33 -4.33
CA ALA A 169 1.61 -37.69 -3.50
C ALA A 169 0.61 -36.82 -4.28
N CYS A 170 1.05 -36.18 -5.37
CA CYS A 170 0.27 -35.27 -6.20
C CYS A 170 0.10 -35.75 -7.64
N ASP A 171 0.74 -36.87 -7.98
CA ASP A 171 0.61 -37.53 -9.28
C ASP A 171 -0.77 -38.22 -9.42
N VAL A 172 -1.55 -37.75 -10.39
CA VAL A 172 -2.87 -38.30 -10.74
C VAL A 172 -2.79 -39.54 -11.62
N ASP A 173 -1.62 -39.80 -12.20
CA ASP A 173 -1.32 -40.92 -13.09
C ASP A 173 -0.70 -42.10 -12.35
N PHE A 174 -0.67 -42.08 -11.01
CA PHE A 174 -0.12 -43.14 -10.15
C PHE A 174 -0.74 -44.51 -10.46
N GLY A 175 -0.12 -45.21 -11.41
CA GLY A 175 -0.67 -46.41 -12.03
C GLY A 175 -0.31 -46.61 -13.50
N GLY A 176 0.18 -45.58 -14.19
CA GLY A 176 0.57 -45.61 -15.60
C GLY A 176 -0.52 -46.23 -16.45
N ASP A 177 -1.48 -45.44 -16.93
CA ASP A 177 -2.24 -45.92 -18.08
C ASP A 177 -1.29 -46.01 -19.28
N THR A 178 -0.78 -47.23 -19.47
CA THR A 178 0.17 -47.62 -20.52
C THR A 178 -0.34 -47.43 -21.97
N ASP A 179 -1.36 -46.60 -22.21
CA ASP A 179 -1.86 -46.33 -23.56
C ASP A 179 -1.12 -45.19 -24.29
N GLY A 180 -0.22 -44.48 -23.59
CA GLY A 180 0.70 -43.54 -24.22
C GLY A 180 -0.01 -42.33 -24.81
N ALA A 181 -1.15 -41.94 -24.25
CA ALA A 181 -1.64 -40.58 -24.39
C ALA A 181 -0.76 -39.67 -23.52
N ASP A 182 0.14 -38.97 -24.20
CA ASP A 182 0.81 -37.74 -23.78
C ASP A 182 -0.22 -36.79 -23.12
N ASP A 183 -0.40 -36.88 -21.79
CA ASP A 183 -1.34 -36.07 -21.02
C ASP A 183 -0.75 -34.68 -20.74
N THR A 184 -0.64 -33.93 -21.82
CA THR A 184 -0.45 -32.48 -21.81
C THR A 184 -1.71 -31.72 -21.37
N ASP A 185 -2.65 -32.32 -20.61
CA ASP A 185 -3.93 -31.71 -20.23
C ASP A 185 -3.95 -31.14 -18.80
N CYS A 186 -2.79 -30.86 -18.20
CA CYS A 186 -2.69 -29.82 -17.17
C CYS A 186 -2.03 -28.56 -17.75
N PRO A 187 -2.81 -27.56 -18.21
CA PRO A 187 -2.22 -26.28 -18.57
C PRO A 187 -1.68 -25.63 -17.30
N LYS A 188 -0.42 -25.20 -17.34
CA LYS A 188 0.31 -24.44 -16.30
C LYS A 188 -0.31 -23.10 -15.89
N THR A 189 -1.60 -22.89 -16.13
CA THR A 189 -2.35 -21.69 -15.78
C THR A 189 -3.77 -22.12 -15.45
N GLY A 190 -4.10 -22.11 -14.15
CA GLY A 190 -5.43 -22.24 -13.53
C GLY A 190 -6.58 -22.78 -14.39
N SER A 191 -7.01 -24.02 -14.10
CA SER A 191 -8.42 -24.43 -13.93
C SER A 191 -8.56 -25.94 -14.10
N CYS A 192 -8.50 -26.69 -12.99
CA CYS A 192 -9.07 -28.04 -12.95
C CYS A 192 -10.59 -27.94 -12.87
N GLY A 193 -11.22 -27.72 -14.02
CA GLY A 193 -12.66 -27.78 -14.18
C GLY A 193 -13.16 -29.21 -14.01
N CYS A 194 -13.52 -29.60 -12.79
CA CYS A 194 -14.43 -30.72 -12.56
C CYS A 194 -15.73 -30.43 -13.34
N SER A 195 -15.88 -31.03 -14.52
CA SER A 195 -17.12 -31.03 -15.27
C SER A 195 -18.14 -31.84 -14.46
N LEU A 196 -18.87 -31.15 -13.58
CA LEU A 196 -20.10 -31.68 -13.00
C LEU A 196 -21.01 -32.04 -14.16
N ALA A 197 -21.16 -33.34 -14.37
CA ALA A 197 -22.16 -33.92 -15.24
C ALA A 197 -23.46 -33.14 -15.10
N ALA A 198 -23.87 -32.48 -16.18
CA ALA A 198 -25.13 -31.77 -16.27
C ALA A 198 -26.28 -32.77 -16.01
N SER A 199 -26.69 -32.87 -14.75
CA SER A 199 -27.91 -33.55 -14.37
C SER A 199 -29.06 -32.69 -14.89
N THR A 200 -29.69 -33.17 -15.95
CA THR A 200 -30.82 -32.54 -16.62
C THR A 200 -31.91 -32.12 -15.62
N PRO A 201 -32.33 -30.86 -15.55
CA PRO A 201 -33.53 -30.52 -14.81
C PRO A 201 -34.76 -30.96 -15.61
N LEU A 202 -35.63 -31.73 -14.96
CA LEU A 202 -36.93 -32.12 -15.48
C LEU A 202 -37.76 -30.88 -15.87
N SER A 203 -38.42 -31.02 -17.02
CA SER A 203 -39.44 -30.12 -17.56
C SER A 203 -40.47 -29.66 -16.51
N SER A 204 -40.74 -28.35 -16.46
CA SER A 204 -42.03 -27.83 -16.03
C SER A 204 -42.41 -26.55 -16.81
N LEU A 205 -43.70 -26.46 -17.10
CA LEU A 205 -44.37 -25.66 -18.13
C LEU A 205 -44.32 -24.13 -17.92
N PRO A 206 -44.58 -23.31 -18.96
CA PRO A 206 -44.52 -21.85 -18.87
C PRO A 206 -45.80 -21.28 -18.27
N PHE A 207 -45.67 -20.43 -17.25
CA PHE A 207 -46.72 -19.50 -16.82
C PHE A 207 -46.34 -18.09 -17.23
N ALA A 208 -47.14 -17.51 -18.13
CA ALA A 208 -47.11 -16.12 -18.52
C ALA A 208 -47.45 -15.20 -17.36
N VAL A 209 -46.74 -14.08 -17.20
CA VAL A 209 -47.22 -12.93 -16.42
C VAL A 209 -46.94 -11.63 -17.16
N PHE A 210 -48.00 -10.85 -17.25
CA PHE A 210 -48.17 -9.59 -17.94
C PHE A 210 -47.31 -8.46 -17.38
N GLY A 211 -46.86 -7.58 -18.28
CA GLY A 211 -46.25 -6.30 -17.92
C GLY A 211 -47.25 -5.33 -17.28
N ALA A 212 -46.73 -4.47 -16.41
CA ALA A 212 -47.40 -3.25 -15.98
C ALA A 212 -46.37 -2.12 -15.85
N LEU A 213 -46.52 -1.15 -16.76
CA LEU A 213 -45.86 0.14 -16.81
C LEU A 213 -46.19 0.94 -15.54
N VAL A 214 -45.20 1.34 -14.74
CA VAL A 214 -45.40 2.31 -13.65
C VAL A 214 -44.83 3.66 -14.06
N LEU A 215 -45.75 4.58 -14.35
CA LEU A 215 -45.49 5.99 -14.62
C LEU A 215 -45.07 6.72 -13.33
N PHE A 216 -43.85 7.25 -13.28
CA PHE A 216 -43.45 8.20 -12.25
C PHE A 216 -44.12 9.56 -12.47
N ARG A 217 -44.99 9.95 -11.53
CA ARG A 217 -45.61 11.29 -11.50
C ARG A 217 -44.90 12.13 -10.43
N ARG A 218 -43.94 12.97 -10.85
CA ARG A 218 -43.30 13.98 -9.98
C ARG A 218 -44.37 14.94 -9.42
N ARG A 219 -44.52 15.00 -8.10
CA ARG A 219 -45.26 16.08 -7.41
C ARG A 219 -44.28 17.18 -7.00
N ARG A 220 -44.53 18.38 -7.52
CA ARG A 220 -43.90 19.63 -7.07
C ARG A 220 -44.35 19.94 -5.65
N ALA A 221 -43.41 20.24 -4.76
CA ALA A 221 -43.69 20.97 -3.53
C ALA A 221 -43.84 22.47 -3.84
N ALA A 222 -44.83 23.10 -3.24
CA ALA A 222 -45.01 24.55 -3.20
C ALA A 222 -44.69 25.07 -1.78
N PRO A 223 -44.27 26.33 -1.60
CA PRO A 223 -43.79 26.85 -0.32
C PRO A 223 -44.93 27.45 0.50
N SER A 224 -44.75 27.57 1.81
CA SER A 224 -45.62 28.38 2.66
C SER A 224 -44.87 29.03 3.82
N VAL A 225 -44.77 30.36 3.69
CA VAL A 225 -44.81 31.47 4.67
C VAL A 225 -43.95 31.41 5.91
#